data_AF-A0A9Q0AHW7-F1
#
_entry.id   AF-A0A9Q0AHW7-F1
#
_cell.length_a   1.000
_cell.length_b   1.000
_cell.length_c   1.000
_cell.angle_alpha   90.00
_cell.angle_beta   90.00
_cell.angle_gamma   90.00
#
_symmetry.space_group_name_H-M   'P 1'
#
loop_
_entity.id
_entity.type
_entity.pdbx_description
1 polymer ?
#
loop_
_entity_poly.entity_id
_entity_poly.type
_entity_poly.pdbx_seq_one_letter_code
_entity_poly.pdbx_strand_id
1 'polypeptide(L)'
;MNVAGTIDGGLSLWIKDVAGKELVVHQHSGYPGEDVPEASASASTQLNMQSGDSTEALQGFCHCGTVRFHVTRPNDSSRLPTSNMADLMVPYHTGSSEIKNPHDLKWWLQPEDALVPTRYLAGTCACRSCRLISGFEIQTWAFIPRSNIIFHIADTSNAGAGPKDLGKARLMPLDFSTLPEGILRSYESSPGVLRESCVKCGATVFWHDKWRPDLIDVSVGLLDAPEGARAEEWLKWWKARVSFSEDVSNGRSGMVAAHAKALVESLERGLKG
;
A
#
# COMPACT_ATOMS: atom_id res chain seq x y z
N MET A 1 -9.87 -1.07 -18.70
CA MET A 1 -8.86 -1.25 -17.64
C MET A 1 -7.98 -2.45 -17.99
N ASN A 2 -6.67 -2.27 -18.13
CA ASN A 2 -5.75 -3.40 -18.30
C ASN A 2 -5.35 -3.92 -16.92
N VAL A 3 -5.50 -5.22 -16.67
CA VAL A 3 -5.22 -5.86 -15.37
C VAL A 3 -4.17 -6.95 -15.44
N ALA A 4 -3.54 -7.17 -16.60
CA ALA A 4 -2.62 -8.29 -16.82
C ALA A 4 -1.47 -8.30 -15.80
N GLY A 5 -0.95 -7.12 -15.44
CA GLY A 5 0.13 -6.97 -14.45
C GLY A 5 -0.31 -7.08 -12.99
N THR A 6 -1.60 -7.22 -12.70
CA THR A 6 -2.11 -7.29 -11.31
C THR A 6 -2.28 -8.71 -10.79
N ILE A 7 -2.33 -9.70 -11.70
CA ILE A 7 -2.64 -11.12 -11.43
C ILE A 7 -4.08 -11.34 -10.94
N ASP A 8 -4.51 -10.61 -9.92
CA ASP A 8 -5.80 -10.76 -9.25
C ASP A 8 -6.87 -9.76 -9.68
N GLY A 9 -6.56 -8.83 -10.60
CA GLY A 9 -7.44 -7.74 -11.02
C GLY A 9 -7.28 -6.43 -10.22
N GLY A 10 -6.51 -6.43 -9.12
CA GLY A 10 -6.32 -5.27 -8.26
C GLY A 10 -7.65 -4.66 -7.79
N LEU A 11 -7.73 -3.33 -7.74
CA LEU A 11 -8.97 -2.61 -7.40
C LEU A 11 -10.01 -2.63 -8.52
N SER A 12 -9.67 -3.07 -9.74
CA SER A 12 -10.59 -2.99 -10.88
C SER A 12 -11.83 -3.85 -10.65
N LEU A 13 -11.73 -4.90 -9.82
CA LEU A 13 -12.88 -5.73 -9.44
C LEU A 13 -13.94 -4.96 -8.66
N TRP A 14 -13.55 -3.86 -7.99
CA TRP A 14 -14.45 -3.01 -7.22
C TRP A 14 -14.87 -1.73 -7.95
N ILE A 15 -14.34 -1.47 -9.15
CA ILE A 15 -14.67 -0.28 -9.93
C ILE A 15 -15.25 -0.73 -11.27
N LYS A 16 -16.58 -0.94 -11.30
CA LYS A 16 -17.27 -1.47 -12.49
C LYS A 16 -17.69 -0.38 -13.48
N ASP A 17 -18.01 0.80 -12.97
CA ASP A 17 -18.42 1.96 -13.76
C ASP A 17 -17.76 3.24 -13.25
N VAL A 18 -17.62 4.26 -14.09
CA VAL A 18 -17.30 5.63 -13.64
C VAL A 18 -18.20 6.59 -14.38
N ALA A 19 -18.94 7.40 -13.63
CA ALA A 19 -19.90 8.37 -14.18
C ALA A 19 -20.89 7.73 -15.18
N GLY A 20 -21.39 6.52 -14.84
CA GLY A 20 -22.35 5.78 -15.66
C GLY A 20 -21.77 5.11 -16.90
N LYS A 21 -20.45 5.17 -17.11
CA LYS A 21 -19.75 4.42 -18.17
C LYS A 21 -19.14 3.16 -17.58
N GLU A 22 -19.60 2.01 -18.06
CA GLU A 22 -19.02 0.72 -17.70
C GLU A 22 -17.55 0.64 -18.14
N LEU A 23 -16.71 0.08 -17.26
CA LEU A 23 -15.30 -0.08 -17.52
C LEU A 23 -15.02 -1.51 -18.01
N VAL A 24 -14.67 -1.64 -19.29
CA VAL A 24 -14.27 -2.93 -19.87
C VAL A 24 -12.91 -3.35 -19.31
N VAL A 25 -12.81 -4.57 -18.78
CA VAL A 25 -11.56 -5.15 -18.25
C VAL A 25 -10.86 -5.97 -19.34
N HIS A 26 -9.58 -5.69 -19.56
CA HIS A 26 -8.72 -6.39 -20.51
C HIS A 26 -7.65 -7.18 -19.74
N GLN A 27 -7.59 -8.48 -20.01
CA GLN A 27 -6.68 -9.44 -19.35
C GLN A 27 -5.35 -9.63 -20.12
N HIS A 28 -5.18 -8.96 -21.27
CA HIS A 28 -4.00 -9.09 -22.12
C HIS A 28 -3.10 -7.85 -22.02
N SER A 29 -1.79 -8.05 -22.07
CA SER A 29 -0.78 -6.99 -21.98
C SER A 29 -0.62 -6.13 -23.26
N GLY A 30 -1.63 -6.10 -24.15
CA GLY A 30 -1.60 -5.35 -25.41
C GLY A 30 -2.74 -4.34 -25.53
N TYR A 31 -2.51 -3.25 -26.27
CA TYR A 31 -3.58 -2.37 -26.73
C TYR A 31 -4.46 -3.09 -27.78
N PRO A 32 -5.76 -2.77 -27.90
CA PRO A 32 -6.58 -3.32 -28.97
C PRO A 32 -6.02 -2.86 -30.33
N GLY A 33 -5.50 -3.80 -31.13
CA GLY A 33 -5.04 -3.54 -32.51
C GLY A 33 -3.53 -3.63 -32.77
N GLU A 34 -2.71 -3.99 -31.79
CA GLU A 34 -1.30 -4.34 -32.04
C GLU A 34 -1.13 -5.86 -32.04
N ASP A 35 -0.86 -6.43 -33.21
CA ASP A 35 -0.21 -7.75 -33.32
C ASP A 35 1.22 -7.59 -32.79
N VAL A 36 1.43 -7.91 -31.52
CA VAL A 36 2.77 -7.94 -30.94
C VAL A 36 3.46 -9.22 -31.47
N PRO A 37 4.57 -9.13 -32.22
CA PRO A 37 5.32 -10.31 -32.60
C PRO A 37 5.81 -11.01 -31.33
N GLU A 38 5.76 -12.34 -31.35
CA GLU A 38 6.00 -13.31 -30.26
C GLU A 38 7.39 -13.26 -29.57
N ALA A 39 8.11 -12.14 -29.65
CA ALA A 39 9.51 -12.01 -29.25
C ALA A 39 9.79 -10.99 -28.12
N SER A 40 8.80 -10.53 -27.37
CA SER A 40 9.04 -9.69 -26.16
C SER A 40 8.41 -10.21 -24.87
N ALA A 41 7.77 -11.38 -24.90
CA ALA A 41 7.33 -12.13 -23.72
C ALA A 41 8.51 -12.86 -23.05
N SER A 42 9.57 -12.16 -22.70
CA SER A 42 10.66 -12.69 -21.86
C SER A 42 11.54 -11.57 -21.30
N ALA A 43 10.93 -10.67 -20.54
CA ALA A 43 11.66 -9.90 -19.54
C ALA A 43 10.85 -9.74 -18.23
N SER A 44 9.97 -10.70 -17.93
CA SER A 44 9.76 -11.10 -16.54
C SER A 44 11.10 -11.65 -16.08
N THR A 45 11.91 -10.81 -15.45
CA THR A 45 13.08 -11.28 -14.71
C THR A 45 12.52 -12.16 -13.61
N GLN A 46 12.38 -13.47 -13.89
CA GLN A 46 12.26 -14.51 -12.90
C GLN A 46 13.52 -14.40 -12.04
N LEU A 47 13.42 -13.58 -10.99
CA LEU A 47 14.30 -13.66 -9.86
C LEU A 47 14.07 -15.06 -9.31
N ASN A 48 14.96 -15.99 -9.66
CA ASN A 48 15.01 -17.31 -9.09
C ASN A 48 15.48 -17.13 -7.63
N MET A 49 14.59 -16.63 -6.77
CA MET A 49 14.77 -16.62 -5.34
C MET A 49 14.70 -18.07 -4.91
N GLN A 50 15.82 -18.56 -4.40
CA GLN A 50 15.93 -19.88 -3.80
C GLN A 50 14.76 -20.07 -2.83
N SER A 51 13.99 -21.13 -3.06
CA SER A 51 12.89 -21.59 -2.24
C SER A 51 13.40 -21.99 -0.85
N GLY A 52 13.58 -20.98 0.00
CA GLY A 52 13.69 -21.11 1.45
C GLY A 52 12.47 -20.42 2.06
N ASP A 53 11.52 -21.22 2.53
CA ASP A 53 10.43 -20.84 3.45
C ASP A 53 9.70 -19.51 3.15
N SER A 54 9.19 -19.36 1.93
CA SER A 54 8.60 -18.12 1.40
C SER A 54 7.21 -17.76 1.95
N THR A 55 6.75 -18.38 3.05
CA THR A 55 5.40 -18.17 3.62
C THR A 55 5.35 -17.12 4.74
N GLU A 56 6.51 -16.81 5.34
CA GLU A 56 6.61 -15.99 6.56
C GLU A 56 7.00 -14.52 6.33
N ALA A 57 7.36 -14.15 5.10
CA ALA A 57 7.72 -12.77 4.72
C ALA A 57 7.11 -12.35 3.38
N LEU A 58 6.51 -11.16 3.35
CA LEU A 58 6.02 -10.51 2.13
C LEU A 58 7.03 -9.47 1.66
N GLN A 59 7.56 -9.64 0.45
CA GLN A 59 8.51 -8.68 -0.11
C GLN A 59 7.79 -7.38 -0.51
N GLY A 60 8.50 -6.26 -0.41
CA GLY A 60 8.05 -4.97 -0.90
C GLY A 60 9.20 -4.19 -1.53
N PHE A 61 8.97 -3.63 -2.71
CA PHE A 61 9.98 -2.81 -3.39
C PHE A 61 9.37 -1.81 -4.37
N CYS A 62 10.09 -0.70 -4.58
CA CYS A 62 9.73 0.24 -5.64
C CYS A 62 10.32 -0.20 -6.99
N HIS A 63 9.77 0.34 -8.08
CA HIS A 63 10.18 0.00 -9.44
C HIS A 63 11.70 0.13 -9.68
N CYS A 64 12.35 1.16 -9.14
CA CYS A 64 13.78 1.38 -9.34
C CYS A 64 14.68 0.54 -8.42
N GLY A 65 14.10 -0.19 -7.46
CA GLY A 65 14.81 -1.05 -6.52
C GLY A 65 15.60 -0.35 -5.41
N THR A 66 15.55 0.98 -5.29
CA THR A 66 16.22 1.72 -4.18
C THR A 66 15.56 1.45 -2.84
N VAL A 67 14.22 1.34 -2.81
CA VAL A 67 13.48 0.92 -1.62
C VAL A 67 13.20 -0.56 -1.78
N ARG A 68 13.71 -1.36 -0.84
CA ARG A 68 13.44 -2.80 -0.70
C ARG A 68 13.29 -3.12 0.77
N PHE A 69 12.23 -3.82 1.11
CA PHE A 69 11.94 -4.28 2.45
C PHE A 69 11.15 -5.57 2.38
N HIS A 70 10.92 -6.18 3.52
CA HIS A 70 9.88 -7.18 3.67
C HIS A 70 9.07 -6.91 4.93
N VAL A 71 7.87 -7.46 4.93
CA VAL A 71 6.93 -7.46 6.03
C VAL A 71 6.84 -8.87 6.59
N THR A 72 6.95 -9.05 7.90
CA THR A 72 6.71 -10.35 8.53
C THR A 72 5.24 -10.56 8.85
N ARG A 73 4.82 -11.80 9.07
CA ARG A 73 3.52 -12.09 9.69
C ARG A 73 3.38 -11.38 11.05
N PRO A 74 2.15 -11.12 11.51
CA PRO A 74 1.91 -10.64 12.87
C PRO A 74 2.57 -11.55 13.90
N ASN A 75 3.14 -10.94 14.94
CA ASN A 75 3.77 -11.62 16.07
C ASN A 75 3.48 -10.84 17.36
N ASP A 76 4.09 -11.23 18.47
CA ASP A 76 3.85 -10.60 19.77
C ASP A 76 4.15 -9.09 19.76
N SER A 77 5.20 -8.66 19.05
CA SER A 77 5.54 -7.24 18.93
C SER A 77 4.48 -6.43 18.16
N SER A 78 3.73 -7.09 17.28
CA SER A 78 2.67 -6.47 16.48
C SER A 78 1.50 -5.96 17.32
N ARG A 79 1.38 -6.42 18.57
CA ARG A 79 0.34 -6.02 19.53
C ARG A 79 0.72 -4.80 20.39
N LEU A 80 1.99 -4.41 20.37
CA LEU A 80 2.52 -3.32 21.20
C LEU A 80 2.05 -1.93 20.78
N PRO A 81 1.91 -1.57 19.48
CA PRO A 81 1.46 -0.23 19.11
C PRO A 81 0.07 0.07 19.66
N THR A 82 -0.21 1.34 19.86
CA THR A 82 -1.55 1.88 20.14
C THR A 82 -1.91 2.86 19.05
N SER A 83 -3.19 2.93 18.67
CA SER A 83 -3.67 3.88 17.67
C SER A 83 -5.12 4.26 17.95
N ASN A 84 -5.48 5.49 17.61
CA ASN A 84 -6.88 5.86 17.35
C ASN A 84 -7.50 4.91 16.32
N MET A 85 -8.83 4.83 16.28
CA MET A 85 -9.54 4.09 15.24
C MET A 85 -9.23 4.71 13.89
N ALA A 86 -8.98 3.85 12.89
CA ALA A 86 -8.79 4.31 11.52
C ALA A 86 -10.05 4.99 11.00
N ASP A 87 -9.89 6.00 10.14
CA ASP A 87 -11.02 6.62 9.46
C ASP A 87 -11.88 5.56 8.75
N LEU A 88 -11.27 4.54 8.14
CA LEU A 88 -11.97 3.37 7.56
C LEU A 88 -13.09 2.83 8.48
N MET A 89 -12.89 2.79 9.78
CA MET A 89 -13.81 2.19 10.74
C MET A 89 -14.72 3.23 11.38
N VAL A 90 -14.15 4.36 11.80
CA VAL A 90 -14.88 5.45 12.47
C VAL A 90 -14.56 6.76 11.77
N PRO A 91 -15.48 7.32 10.96
CA PRO A 91 -15.19 8.52 10.20
C PRO A 91 -14.84 9.72 11.05
N TYR A 92 -13.75 10.42 10.69
CA TYR A 92 -13.21 11.52 11.48
C TYR A 92 -14.24 12.63 11.73
N HIS A 93 -15.09 12.90 10.73
CA HIS A 93 -16.09 13.97 10.77
C HIS A 93 -17.31 13.65 11.66
N THR A 94 -17.43 12.43 12.19
CA THR A 94 -18.53 12.07 13.10
C THR A 94 -18.37 12.67 14.48
N GLY A 95 -17.14 13.04 14.87
CA GLY A 95 -16.83 13.47 16.23
C GLY A 95 -17.04 12.40 17.30
N SER A 96 -17.17 11.13 16.90
CA SER A 96 -17.41 10.01 17.82
C SER A 96 -16.29 9.87 18.86
N SER A 97 -16.64 9.63 20.12
CA SER A 97 -15.66 9.31 21.16
C SER A 97 -14.85 8.05 20.84
N GLU A 98 -15.44 7.12 20.06
CA GLU A 98 -14.79 5.87 19.64
C GLU A 98 -13.55 6.11 18.78
N ILE A 99 -13.41 7.27 18.14
CA ILE A 99 -12.20 7.63 17.37
C ILE A 99 -10.94 7.48 18.25
N LYS A 100 -11.05 7.76 19.55
CA LYS A 100 -9.93 7.65 20.50
C LYS A 100 -9.52 6.20 20.80
N ASN A 101 -10.27 5.21 20.31
CA ASN A 101 -10.05 3.80 20.59
C ASN A 101 -9.90 3.50 22.10
N PRO A 102 -10.94 3.76 22.92
CA PRO A 102 -10.84 3.68 24.39
C PRO A 102 -10.51 2.26 24.90
N HIS A 103 -10.73 1.25 24.07
CA HIS A 103 -10.46 -0.16 24.37
C HIS A 103 -9.12 -0.66 23.81
N ASP A 104 -8.33 0.22 23.17
CA ASP A 104 -7.04 -0.12 22.56
C ASP A 104 -7.12 -1.34 21.62
N LEU A 105 -8.18 -1.39 20.82
CA LEU A 105 -8.40 -2.42 19.81
C LEU A 105 -7.23 -2.43 18.82
N LYS A 106 -6.65 -3.61 18.61
CA LYS A 106 -5.57 -3.83 17.64
C LYS A 106 -6.15 -4.08 16.26
N TRP A 107 -6.98 -3.15 15.78
CA TRP A 107 -7.80 -3.29 14.58
C TRP A 107 -7.00 -3.56 13.30
N TRP A 108 -5.69 -3.27 13.30
CA TRP A 108 -4.79 -3.63 12.20
C TRP A 108 -4.44 -5.11 12.15
N LEU A 109 -4.66 -5.89 13.21
CA LEU A 109 -4.40 -7.33 13.26
C LEU A 109 -5.65 -8.11 12.88
N GLN A 110 -5.52 -9.03 11.93
CA GLN A 110 -6.67 -9.69 11.31
C GLN A 110 -6.48 -11.22 11.25
N PRO A 111 -7.54 -12.01 11.52
CA PRO A 111 -8.85 -11.55 12.00
C PRO A 111 -8.79 -11.06 13.46
N GLU A 112 -9.61 -10.06 13.80
CA GLU A 112 -9.55 -9.32 15.08
C GLU A 112 -9.65 -10.22 16.33
N ASP A 113 -10.49 -11.25 16.27
CA ASP A 113 -10.76 -12.16 17.39
C ASP A 113 -9.84 -13.39 17.46
N ALA A 114 -8.86 -13.51 16.56
CA ALA A 114 -7.95 -14.65 16.58
C ALA A 114 -6.86 -14.51 17.66
N LEU A 115 -6.63 -15.61 18.38
CA LEU A 115 -5.46 -15.77 19.25
C LEU A 115 -4.14 -15.53 18.49
N VAL A 116 -4.10 -15.95 17.22
CA VAL A 116 -2.96 -15.77 16.32
C VAL A 116 -3.46 -15.07 15.05
N PRO A 117 -3.36 -13.73 14.96
CA PRO A 117 -3.67 -13.01 13.73
C PRO A 117 -2.62 -13.35 12.67
N THR A 118 -3.04 -13.46 11.42
CA THR A 118 -2.17 -13.85 10.30
C THR A 118 -2.04 -12.75 9.25
N ARG A 119 -2.90 -11.73 9.31
CA ARG A 119 -3.00 -10.66 8.31
C ARG A 119 -3.00 -9.28 8.95
N TYR A 120 -2.73 -8.28 8.13
CA TYR A 120 -2.90 -6.88 8.47
C TYR A 120 -4.16 -6.30 7.84
N LEU A 121 -4.77 -5.28 8.45
CA LEU A 121 -5.84 -4.52 7.81
C LEU A 121 -5.25 -3.71 6.64
N ALA A 122 -6.00 -3.63 5.54
CA ALA A 122 -5.72 -2.72 4.44
C ALA A 122 -6.99 -1.96 4.04
N GLY A 123 -6.83 -0.80 3.42
CA GLY A 123 -7.97 -0.06 2.89
C GLY A 123 -7.56 1.05 1.93
N THR A 124 -8.58 1.78 1.49
CA THR A 124 -8.49 2.81 0.45
C THR A 124 -8.71 4.18 1.07
N CYS A 125 -8.00 5.19 0.56
CA CYS A 125 -8.07 6.57 1.05
C CYS A 125 -8.20 7.54 -0.12
N ALA A 126 -9.18 8.44 -0.03
CA ALA A 126 -9.47 9.48 -1.02
C ALA A 126 -9.21 10.90 -0.48
N CYS A 127 -8.48 11.03 0.64
CA CYS A 127 -8.25 12.33 1.25
C CYS A 127 -7.45 13.25 0.33
N ARG A 128 -7.65 14.58 0.47
CA ARG A 128 -6.98 15.59 -0.35
C ARG A 128 -5.45 15.47 -0.32
N SER A 129 -4.86 15.14 0.83
CA SER A 129 -3.40 15.05 0.96
C SER A 129 -2.85 13.82 0.23
N CYS A 130 -3.49 12.65 0.37
CA CYS A 130 -3.08 11.44 -0.34
C CYS A 130 -3.14 11.62 -1.86
N ARG A 131 -4.25 12.14 -2.39
CA ARG A 131 -4.39 12.31 -3.85
C ARG A 131 -3.41 13.30 -4.47
N LEU A 132 -3.01 14.33 -3.71
CA LEU A 132 -2.03 15.32 -4.20
C LEU A 132 -0.61 14.77 -4.22
N ILE A 133 -0.30 13.84 -3.30
CA ILE A 133 1.06 13.32 -3.13
C ILE A 133 1.30 12.07 -3.97
N SER A 134 0.30 11.18 -4.08
CA SER A 134 0.39 10.04 -4.99
C SER A 134 0.16 10.43 -6.46
N GLY A 135 -0.47 11.58 -6.71
CA GLY A 135 -0.93 11.96 -8.05
C GLY A 135 -2.11 11.13 -8.56
N PHE A 136 -2.76 10.35 -7.69
CA PHE A 136 -3.87 9.46 -8.04
C PHE A 136 -5.02 9.56 -7.04
N GLU A 137 -6.27 9.35 -7.50
CA GLU A 137 -7.47 9.61 -6.69
C GLU A 137 -7.60 8.76 -5.43
N ILE A 138 -7.06 7.54 -5.47
CA ILE A 138 -7.19 6.55 -4.40
C ILE A 138 -5.81 6.04 -4.02
N GLN A 139 -5.42 6.22 -2.76
CA GLN A 139 -4.23 5.58 -2.21
C GLN A 139 -4.63 4.36 -1.38
N THR A 140 -3.94 3.25 -1.57
CA THR A 140 -4.14 2.01 -0.81
C THR A 140 -3.07 1.86 0.25
N TRP A 141 -3.49 1.66 1.51
CA TRP A 141 -2.61 1.53 2.65
C TRP A 141 -2.84 0.19 3.37
N ALA A 142 -1.75 -0.46 3.78
CA ALA A 142 -1.76 -1.53 4.77
C ALA A 142 -1.23 -0.99 6.10
N PHE A 143 -1.89 -1.31 7.21
CA PHE A 143 -1.52 -0.81 8.54
C PHE A 143 -0.63 -1.83 9.23
N ILE A 144 0.67 -1.56 9.27
CA ILE A 144 1.68 -2.55 9.66
C ILE A 144 2.52 -1.98 10.80
N PRO A 145 2.68 -2.70 11.92
CA PRO A 145 3.56 -2.26 13.00
C PRO A 145 4.99 -2.07 12.51
N ARG A 146 5.65 -1.03 12.99
CA ARG A 146 7.02 -0.66 12.60
C ARG A 146 8.01 -1.81 12.80
N SER A 147 7.84 -2.59 13.86
CA SER A 147 8.67 -3.77 14.18
C SER A 147 8.56 -4.91 13.15
N ASN A 148 7.50 -4.92 12.35
CA ASN A 148 7.27 -5.94 11.32
C ASN A 148 7.78 -5.53 9.94
N ILE A 149 8.44 -4.37 9.81
CA ILE A 149 8.99 -3.88 8.54
C ILE A 149 10.52 -3.93 8.61
N ILE A 150 11.14 -4.69 7.71
CA ILE A 150 12.59 -4.92 7.69
C ILE A 150 13.16 -4.52 6.33
N PHE A 151 13.96 -3.47 6.33
CA PHE A 151 14.66 -2.95 5.17
C PHE A 151 15.82 -3.83 4.75
N HIS A 152 16.01 -3.94 3.43
CA HIS A 152 17.16 -4.59 2.80
C HIS A 152 18.09 -3.49 2.30
N ILE A 153 19.20 -3.28 3.01
CA ILE A 153 20.19 -2.25 2.66
C ILE A 153 21.27 -2.88 1.80
N ALA A 154 21.42 -2.38 0.57
CA ALA A 154 22.53 -2.80 -0.29
C ALA A 154 23.87 -2.40 0.32
N ASP A 155 24.85 -3.31 0.30
CA ASP A 155 26.21 -3.02 0.73
C ASP A 155 26.91 -2.19 -0.36
N THR A 156 27.08 -0.89 -0.12
CA THR A 156 27.64 0.05 -1.10
C THR A 156 29.17 0.00 -1.17
N SER A 157 29.84 -0.96 -0.52
CA SER A 157 31.29 -1.12 -0.62
C SER A 157 31.76 -1.52 -2.04
N ASN A 158 30.84 -1.96 -2.91
CA ASN A 158 31.11 -2.23 -4.32
C ASN A 158 30.18 -1.38 -5.21
N ALA A 159 30.68 -0.24 -5.67
CA ALA A 159 30.00 0.73 -6.54
C ALA A 159 29.69 0.23 -7.98
N GLY A 160 29.49 -1.09 -8.16
CA GLY A 160 29.15 -1.73 -9.43
C GLY A 160 28.18 -2.91 -9.29
N ALA A 161 27.66 -3.19 -8.10
CA ALA A 161 26.70 -4.27 -7.87
C ALA A 161 25.33 -3.90 -8.49
N GLY A 162 24.92 -4.64 -9.51
CA GLY A 162 23.57 -4.52 -10.08
C GLY A 162 22.49 -5.06 -9.11
N PRO A 163 21.20 -4.89 -9.45
CA PRO A 163 20.06 -5.31 -8.60
C PRO A 163 20.01 -6.80 -8.21
N LYS A 164 20.93 -7.63 -8.73
CA LYS A 164 20.99 -9.09 -8.55
C LYS A 164 21.95 -9.56 -7.45
N ASP A 165 22.76 -8.68 -6.86
CA ASP A 165 23.73 -9.04 -5.79
C ASP A 165 23.12 -8.89 -4.37
N LEU A 166 21.93 -9.46 -4.16
CA LEU A 166 21.19 -9.41 -2.88
C LEU A 166 21.78 -10.31 -1.78
N GLY A 167 22.74 -11.19 -2.10
CA GLY A 167 23.36 -12.11 -1.13
C GLY A 167 24.15 -11.42 -0.01
N LYS A 168 24.28 -10.08 -0.03
CA LYS A 168 24.99 -9.28 0.98
C LYS A 168 24.17 -8.11 1.53
N ALA A 169 22.85 -8.10 1.33
CA ALA A 169 22.03 -7.03 1.89
C ALA A 169 22.00 -7.09 3.43
N ARG A 170 22.28 -5.96 4.08
CA ARG A 170 22.12 -5.84 5.53
C ARG A 170 20.66 -5.64 5.86
N LEU A 171 20.11 -6.51 6.71
CA LEU A 171 18.74 -6.38 7.19
C LEU A 171 18.68 -5.40 8.36
N MET A 172 17.74 -4.46 8.30
CA MET A 172 17.50 -3.49 9.36
C MET A 172 16.01 -3.38 9.66
N PRO A 173 15.58 -3.50 10.92
CA PRO A 173 14.25 -3.06 11.31
C PRO A 173 14.01 -1.60 10.91
N LEU A 174 12.78 -1.25 10.57
CA LEU A 174 12.44 0.13 10.22
C LEU A 174 12.63 1.07 11.40
N ASP A 175 13.59 1.97 11.24
CA ASP A 175 13.79 3.12 12.11
C ASP A 175 14.16 4.32 11.24
N PHE A 176 13.24 5.29 11.14
CA PHE A 176 13.41 6.46 10.30
C PHE A 176 14.62 7.31 10.68
N SER A 177 15.12 7.21 11.93
CA SER A 177 16.26 7.98 12.42
C SER A 177 17.61 7.34 12.09
N THR A 178 17.64 6.03 11.86
CA THR A 178 18.88 5.26 11.63
C THR A 178 18.95 4.60 10.25
N LEU A 179 17.88 4.68 9.46
CA LEU A 179 17.88 4.24 8.08
C LEU A 179 18.92 5.06 7.27
N PRO A 180 19.75 4.42 6.42
CA PRO A 180 20.71 5.14 5.60
C PRO A 180 20.07 6.24 4.75
N GLU A 181 20.78 7.37 4.64
CA GLU A 181 20.40 8.46 3.75
C GLU A 181 20.36 7.99 2.29
N GLY A 182 19.56 8.67 1.46
CA GLY A 182 19.46 8.35 0.03
C GLY A 182 18.58 7.14 -0.30
N ILE A 183 17.76 6.66 0.65
CA ILE A 183 16.74 5.63 0.40
C ILE A 183 15.35 6.28 0.38
N LEU A 184 14.98 6.93 1.48
CA LEU A 184 13.72 7.65 1.66
C LEU A 184 13.93 9.16 1.68
N ARG A 185 12.95 9.89 1.14
CA ARG A 185 12.77 11.32 1.34
C ARG A 185 11.50 11.53 2.14
N SER A 186 11.66 12.20 3.27
CA SER A 186 10.55 12.57 4.15
C SER A 186 9.99 13.94 3.80
N TYR A 187 8.66 14.07 3.83
CA TYR A 187 7.93 15.32 3.68
C TYR A 187 6.87 15.42 4.78
N GLU A 188 6.97 16.45 5.61
CA GLU A 188 5.98 16.76 6.64
C GLU A 188 4.78 17.48 6.00
N SER A 189 3.73 16.72 5.69
CA SER A 189 2.54 17.23 5.00
C SER A 189 1.62 18.08 5.90
N SER A 190 1.76 17.95 7.21
CA SER A 190 1.18 18.81 8.25
C SER A 190 1.94 18.56 9.55
N PRO A 191 1.88 19.45 10.57
CA PRO A 191 2.66 19.29 11.79
C PRO A 191 2.51 17.91 12.46
N GLY A 192 3.60 17.14 12.47
CA GLY A 192 3.67 15.79 13.01
C GLY A 192 3.18 14.67 12.09
N VAL A 193 2.90 14.94 10.81
CA VAL A 193 2.45 13.95 9.82
C VAL A 193 3.44 13.88 8.66
N LEU A 194 4.14 12.76 8.57
CA LEU A 194 5.24 12.56 7.63
C LEU A 194 4.87 11.55 6.55
N ARG A 195 5.45 11.78 5.38
CA ARG A 195 5.27 10.93 4.19
C ARG A 195 6.62 10.61 3.62
N GLU A 196 6.86 9.33 3.42
CA GLU A 196 8.12 8.81 2.92
C GLU A 196 7.99 8.40 1.47
N SER A 197 8.92 8.86 0.65
CA SER A 197 8.98 8.55 -0.78
C SER A 197 10.37 8.04 -1.15
N CYS A 198 10.46 7.19 -2.18
CA CYS A 198 11.76 6.79 -2.71
C CYS A 198 12.48 8.02 -3.29
N VAL A 199 13.73 8.28 -2.87
CA VAL A 199 14.50 9.44 -3.37
C VAL A 199 14.75 9.41 -4.88
N LYS A 200 14.74 8.21 -5.48
CA LYS A 200 15.14 7.99 -6.88
C LYS A 200 13.96 8.03 -7.84
N CYS A 201 12.89 7.29 -7.55
CA CYS A 201 11.73 7.19 -8.45
C CYS A 201 10.46 7.87 -7.91
N GLY A 202 10.49 8.47 -6.72
CA GLY A 202 9.35 9.16 -6.13
C GLY A 202 8.20 8.25 -5.68
N ALA A 203 8.37 6.92 -5.67
CA ALA A 203 7.34 5.99 -5.23
C ALA A 203 6.91 6.33 -3.79
N THR A 204 5.59 6.42 -3.56
CA THR A 204 5.03 6.59 -2.21
C THR A 204 5.27 5.31 -1.42
N VAL A 205 5.95 5.42 -0.27
CA VAL A 205 6.36 4.27 0.55
C VAL A 205 5.54 4.19 1.82
N PHE A 206 5.65 5.21 2.68
CA PHE A 206 5.01 5.21 3.99
C PHE A 206 4.26 6.50 4.27
N TRP A 207 3.25 6.38 5.11
CA TRP A 207 2.72 7.47 5.90
C TRP A 207 2.88 7.11 7.38
N HIS A 208 3.26 8.09 8.20
CA HIS A 208 3.33 7.94 9.65
C HIS A 208 3.10 9.28 10.34
N ASP A 209 2.79 9.23 11.63
CA ASP A 209 2.61 10.42 12.44
C ASP A 209 3.27 10.27 13.82
N LYS A 210 3.34 11.38 14.55
CA LYS A 210 3.91 11.40 15.90
C LYS A 210 3.00 10.83 17.00
N TRP A 211 1.73 10.59 16.72
CA TRP A 211 0.73 10.14 17.70
C TRP A 211 0.61 8.61 17.76
N ARG A 212 0.88 7.92 16.63
CA ARG A 212 0.98 6.46 16.50
C ARG A 212 2.30 6.05 15.81
N PRO A 213 3.46 6.41 16.38
CA PRO A 213 4.76 6.27 15.71
C PRO A 213 5.14 4.83 15.35
N ASP A 214 4.52 3.84 16.00
CA ASP A 214 4.81 2.42 15.80
C ASP A 214 3.80 1.70 14.91
N LEU A 215 2.78 2.38 14.38
CA LEU A 215 1.86 1.83 13.38
C LEU A 215 2.02 2.61 12.08
N ILE A 216 2.55 1.95 11.05
CA ILE A 216 2.94 2.57 9.79
C ILE A 216 1.94 2.22 8.70
N ASP A 217 1.55 3.20 7.90
CA ASP A 217 0.75 2.98 6.71
C ASP A 217 1.70 2.70 5.55
N VAL A 218 1.70 1.45 5.06
CA VAL A 218 2.55 0.97 3.97
C VAL A 218 1.79 0.98 2.67
N SER A 219 2.37 1.59 1.63
CA SER A 219 1.75 1.65 0.30
C SER A 219 1.63 0.24 -0.27
N VAL A 220 0.39 -0.25 -0.45
CA VAL A 220 0.13 -1.62 -0.90
C VAL A 220 0.72 -1.88 -2.29
N GLY A 221 0.78 -0.86 -3.15
CA GLY A 221 1.36 -0.96 -4.49
C GLY A 221 2.87 -1.27 -4.54
N LEU A 222 3.55 -1.35 -3.39
CA LEU A 222 4.93 -1.82 -3.30
C LEU A 222 5.04 -3.31 -2.96
N LEU A 223 3.97 -3.94 -2.47
CA LEU A 223 4.00 -5.32 -1.99
C LEU A 223 3.97 -6.29 -3.18
N ASP A 224 4.90 -7.23 -3.18
CA ASP A 224 5.08 -8.24 -4.22
C ASP A 224 4.57 -9.58 -3.71
N ALA A 225 3.24 -9.74 -3.75
CA ALA A 225 2.56 -10.96 -3.31
C ALA A 225 2.30 -11.88 -4.52
N PRO A 226 2.61 -13.18 -4.43
CA PRO A 226 2.44 -14.11 -5.56
C PRO A 226 0.98 -14.26 -5.99
N GLU A 227 0.03 -14.04 -5.08
CA GLU A 227 -1.40 -14.07 -5.35
C GLU A 227 -1.94 -12.82 -6.08
N GLY A 228 -1.16 -11.73 -6.13
CA GLY A 228 -1.51 -10.52 -6.88
C GLY A 228 -1.54 -9.23 -6.06
N ALA A 229 -1.94 -8.14 -6.74
CA ALA A 229 -1.77 -6.77 -6.26
C ALA A 229 -2.53 -6.44 -4.97
N ARG A 230 -3.57 -7.20 -4.61
CA ARG A 230 -4.31 -7.02 -3.35
C ARG A 230 -3.69 -7.77 -2.17
N ALA A 231 -2.77 -8.71 -2.40
CA ALA A 231 -2.08 -9.48 -1.38
C ALA A 231 -3.03 -10.07 -0.31
N GLU A 232 -4.15 -10.70 -0.70
CA GLU A 232 -5.25 -11.06 0.22
C GLU A 232 -4.89 -12.19 1.22
N GLU A 233 -3.80 -12.93 0.99
CA GLU A 233 -3.22 -13.86 1.97
C GLU A 233 -2.55 -13.11 3.13
N TRP A 234 -2.16 -11.85 2.93
CA TRP A 234 -1.48 -10.99 3.88
C TRP A 234 -2.34 -9.85 4.40
N LEU A 235 -3.30 -9.41 3.61
CA LEU A 235 -4.10 -8.22 3.85
C LEU A 235 -5.58 -8.56 3.91
N LYS A 236 -6.25 -8.09 4.96
CA LYS A 236 -7.71 -8.07 5.04
C LYS A 236 -8.19 -6.68 4.62
N TRP A 237 -8.82 -6.61 3.45
CA TRP A 237 -9.38 -5.35 2.95
C TRP A 237 -10.62 -4.92 3.71
N TRP A 238 -10.61 -3.68 4.18
CA TRP A 238 -11.79 -2.99 4.69
C TRP A 238 -12.72 -2.65 3.54
N LYS A 239 -13.96 -3.14 3.62
CA LYS A 239 -14.94 -3.09 2.52
C LYS A 239 -16.13 -2.18 2.79
N ALA A 240 -16.26 -1.64 4.00
CA ALA A 240 -17.44 -0.86 4.38
C ALA A 240 -17.38 0.60 3.91
N ARG A 241 -16.20 1.16 3.63
CA ARG A 241 -16.04 2.52 3.09
C ARG A 241 -14.67 2.76 2.46
N VAL A 242 -14.54 3.85 1.72
CA VAL A 242 -13.27 4.50 1.39
C VAL A 242 -13.01 5.58 2.44
N SER A 243 -11.80 5.66 2.99
CA SER A 243 -11.45 6.72 3.96
C SER A 243 -11.51 8.10 3.31
N PHE A 244 -12.04 9.07 4.04
CA PHE A 244 -12.17 10.47 3.63
C PHE A 244 -12.89 10.64 2.28
N SER A 245 -13.89 9.80 1.97
CA SER A 245 -14.66 9.91 0.72
C SER A 245 -15.39 11.25 0.61
N GLU A 246 -15.77 11.83 1.74
CA GLU A 246 -16.29 13.19 1.90
C GLU A 246 -15.33 14.29 1.41
N ASP A 247 -14.01 14.04 1.44
CA ASP A 247 -12.99 15.02 1.03
C ASP A 247 -12.67 14.99 -0.47
N VAL A 248 -13.26 14.07 -1.25
CA VAL A 248 -12.89 13.84 -2.65
C VAL A 248 -12.99 15.11 -3.52
N SER A 249 -13.91 16.01 -3.17
CA SER A 249 -14.16 17.27 -3.88
C SER A 249 -13.32 18.44 -3.37
N ASN A 250 -12.61 18.30 -2.23
CA ASN A 250 -11.91 19.40 -1.59
C ASN A 250 -10.82 19.96 -2.51
N GLY A 251 -10.92 21.26 -2.85
CA GLY A 251 -9.99 21.92 -3.76
C GLY A 251 -10.19 21.59 -5.24
N ARG A 252 -11.40 21.16 -5.64
CA ARG A 252 -11.81 20.91 -7.02
C ARG A 252 -13.20 21.52 -7.28
N SER A 253 -13.53 21.74 -8.55
CA SER A 253 -14.86 22.17 -8.97
C SER A 253 -15.24 21.58 -10.32
N GLY A 254 -16.52 21.69 -10.69
CA GLY A 254 -17.05 21.27 -11.98
C GLY A 254 -16.81 19.78 -12.29
N MET A 255 -16.45 19.51 -13.55
CA MET A 255 -16.35 18.15 -14.08
C MET A 255 -15.26 17.31 -13.40
N VAL A 256 -14.16 17.95 -12.96
CA VAL A 256 -13.06 17.25 -12.25
C VAL A 256 -13.54 16.72 -10.90
N ALA A 257 -14.28 17.55 -10.13
CA ALA A 257 -14.86 17.11 -8.87
C ALA A 257 -15.92 16.01 -9.08
N ALA A 258 -16.78 16.17 -10.10
CA ALA A 258 -17.81 15.19 -10.42
C ALA A 258 -17.23 13.81 -10.80
N HIS A 259 -16.19 13.76 -11.64
CA HIS A 259 -15.54 12.51 -12.01
C HIS A 259 -14.81 11.83 -10.85
N ALA A 260 -14.08 12.60 -10.04
CA ALA A 260 -13.40 12.05 -8.87
C ALA A 260 -14.41 11.45 -7.87
N LYS A 261 -15.52 12.16 -7.62
CA LYS A 261 -16.61 11.66 -6.78
C LYS A 261 -17.21 10.37 -7.35
N ALA A 262 -17.53 10.35 -8.65
CA ALA A 262 -18.09 9.16 -9.29
C ALA A 262 -17.16 7.94 -9.21
N LEU A 263 -15.84 8.14 -9.32
CA LEU A 263 -14.84 7.08 -9.15
C LEU A 263 -14.86 6.51 -7.72
N VAL A 264 -14.83 7.37 -6.70
CA VAL A 264 -14.84 6.95 -5.29
C VAL A 264 -16.16 6.27 -4.93
N GLU A 265 -17.30 6.79 -5.39
CA GLU A 265 -18.60 6.17 -5.17
C GLU A 265 -18.71 4.79 -5.84
N SER A 266 -18.14 4.62 -7.04
CA SER A 266 -18.07 3.32 -7.70
C SER A 266 -17.26 2.31 -6.90
N LEU A 267 -16.08 2.72 -6.44
CA LEU A 267 -15.22 1.92 -5.57
C LEU A 267 -15.94 1.52 -4.28
N GLU A 268 -16.60 2.46 -3.59
CA GLU A 268 -17.35 2.17 -2.36
C GLU A 268 -18.49 1.18 -2.58
N ARG A 269 -19.23 1.30 -3.70
CA ARG A 269 -20.27 0.33 -4.06
C ARG A 269 -19.66 -1.05 -4.30
N GLY A 270 -18.61 -1.15 -5.10
CA GLY A 270 -17.98 -2.44 -5.43
C GLY A 270 -17.27 -3.11 -4.26
N LEU A 271 -16.77 -2.33 -3.29
CA LEU A 271 -16.22 -2.86 -2.04
C LEU A 271 -17.29 -3.57 -1.19
N LYS A 272 -18.50 -2.99 -1.09
CA LYS A 272 -19.59 -3.50 -0.26
C LYS A 272 -20.25 -4.79 -0.81
N GLY A 273 -20.14 -5.04 -2.11
CA GLY A 273 -20.74 -6.18 -2.80
C GLY A 273 -21.97 -5.77 -3.59
#